data_AF-A0AAV2PCQ4-F1
#
_entry.id   AF-A0AAV2PCQ4-F1
#
_cell.length_a   1.000
_cell.length_b   1.000
_cell.length_c   1.000
_cell.angle_alpha   90.00
_cell.angle_beta   90.00
_cell.angle_gamma   90.00
#
_symmetry.space_group_name_H-M   'P 1'
#
loop_
_entity.id
_entity.type
_entity.pdbx_description
1 polymer ?
#
loop_
_entity_poly.entity_id
_entity_poly.type
_entity_poly.pdbx_seq_one_letter_code
_entity_poly.pdbx_strand_id
1 'polypeptide(L)'
;MTMRYRASSIAVALLIVLLDGAIGKLRVAYRWKQIDYDWPSNDTKRLFPDYKQEDNLPLGLEVAGDRIFITVPRWRQGVAASLNYIRLNDTRESPPLIPYPSWEAHQYGAAGVPEIVSTFRVRADRCNRLWVLDTGLTDILGSPEQQASPALIIYDLTTDRVLRKHVIPTDQRTADSLFANIAVEDYSCEDSYGYLGDLGGPGLVVYSWSLHSSWLVKHHSFHPDPMGGEFKVSGISFQWNDGLFGMALAPTGDGYSTMYYHPLSSGMEFSVTTRFLRDPQRVSVAETSHEFQTLGSRGPNGQSSVSFLDPKTGILFYALTNLNTIACWRPQNKFTIQQQSYVYQDNVTMIFPNDLKVDRNGNLWILSDKLPIFMYSQLDLQDYNFRILTGSAEELIMGTVCASTSSSIHSTTMMHDHRDHMSHTDHNNHMMSTTPRIAGRFNSASFMKIESSILVTTMLLTFLIKAFV
;
A
#
# COMPACT_ATOMS: atom_id res chain seq x y z
N MET A 1 58.22 2.17 65.73
CA MET A 1 58.61 2.55 64.36
C MET A 1 57.99 1.54 63.42
N THR A 2 56.92 1.94 62.75
CA THR A 2 55.88 1.10 62.14
C THR A 2 56.22 0.75 60.69
N MET A 3 56.31 -0.55 60.38
CA MET A 3 56.48 -1.06 59.02
C MET A 3 55.11 -1.08 58.33
N ARG A 4 54.89 -0.17 57.37
CA ARG A 4 53.68 -0.14 56.53
C ARG A 4 53.95 -0.89 55.23
N TYR A 5 53.35 -2.07 55.09
CA TYR A 5 53.19 -2.72 53.79
C TYR A 5 52.18 -1.92 52.96
N ARG A 6 52.62 -1.32 51.84
CA ARG A 6 51.72 -0.81 50.81
C ARG A 6 51.46 -1.93 49.82
N ALA A 7 50.29 -2.55 49.92
CA ALA A 7 49.74 -3.37 48.86
C ALA A 7 49.36 -2.43 47.70
N SER A 8 50.07 -2.53 46.57
CA SER A 8 49.68 -1.89 45.32
C SER A 8 48.53 -2.70 44.71
N SER A 9 47.31 -2.29 45.01
CA SER A 9 46.12 -2.76 44.28
C SER A 9 46.12 -2.14 42.89
N ILE A 10 46.60 -2.88 41.90
CA ILE A 10 46.39 -2.55 40.48
C ILE A 10 44.93 -2.88 40.16
N ALA A 11 44.07 -1.88 40.21
CA ALA A 11 42.71 -1.98 39.70
C ALA A 11 42.78 -1.98 38.17
N VAL A 12 42.70 -3.17 37.56
CA VAL A 12 42.45 -3.30 36.12
C VAL A 12 40.97 -2.94 35.91
N ALA A 13 40.71 -1.69 35.57
CA ALA A 13 39.40 -1.28 35.08
C ALA A 13 39.22 -1.88 33.68
N LEU A 14 38.49 -3.00 33.59
CA LEU A 14 37.96 -3.48 32.32
C LEU A 14 36.94 -2.45 31.83
N LEU A 15 37.38 -1.56 30.94
CA LEU A 15 36.47 -0.75 30.13
C LEU A 15 35.86 -1.70 29.09
N ILE A 16 34.77 -2.38 29.46
CA ILE A 16 33.89 -2.97 28.45
C ILE A 16 33.18 -1.79 27.81
N VAL A 17 33.80 -1.24 26.76
CA VAL A 17 33.05 -0.47 25.78
C VAL A 17 32.11 -1.48 25.16
N LEU A 18 30.86 -1.51 25.64
CA LEU A 18 29.75 -1.98 24.84
C LEU A 18 29.70 -1.04 23.65
N LEU A 19 30.48 -1.37 22.62
CA LEU A 19 30.13 -1.02 21.26
C LEU A 19 28.80 -1.74 21.05
N ASP A 20 27.72 -1.05 21.40
CA ASP A 20 26.41 -1.32 20.85
C ASP A 20 26.56 -0.99 19.37
N GLY A 21 27.17 -1.92 18.65
CA GLY A 21 27.13 -1.96 17.21
C GLY A 21 25.67 -2.16 16.90
N ALA A 22 24.95 -1.05 16.72
CA ALA A 22 23.68 -1.05 16.06
C ALA A 22 23.94 -1.55 14.63
N ILE A 23 24.00 -2.87 14.48
CA ILE A 23 23.81 -3.55 13.21
C ILE A 23 22.34 -3.30 12.92
N GLY A 24 22.07 -2.22 12.18
CA GLY A 24 20.83 -1.47 12.29
C GLY A 24 19.61 -2.25 11.82
N LYS A 25 18.70 -2.54 12.75
CA LYS A 25 17.26 -2.60 12.43
C LYS A 25 16.79 -1.17 12.05
N LEU A 26 15.55 -1.04 11.57
CA LEU A 26 14.99 0.26 11.15
C LEU A 26 15.21 1.36 12.20
N ARG A 27 15.69 2.51 11.75
CA ARG A 27 15.82 3.74 12.57
C ARG A 27 14.77 4.76 12.18
N VAL A 28 14.34 5.58 13.13
CA VAL A 28 13.51 6.76 12.82
C VAL A 28 14.40 7.80 12.14
N ALA A 29 14.10 8.14 10.89
CA ALA A 29 14.78 9.20 10.14
C ALA A 29 14.16 10.56 10.42
N TYR A 30 12.83 10.63 10.42
CA TYR A 30 12.06 11.83 10.68
C TYR A 30 10.84 11.51 11.53
N ARG A 31 10.39 12.46 12.35
CA ARG A 31 9.18 12.30 13.14
C ARG A 31 8.52 13.64 13.42
N TRP A 32 7.19 13.66 13.50
CA TRP A 32 6.41 14.86 13.75
C TRP A 32 5.38 14.59 14.84
N LYS A 33 5.22 15.57 15.72
CA LYS A 33 4.04 15.63 16.59
C LYS A 33 2.84 16.10 15.81
N GLN A 34 3.04 17.16 15.04
CA GLN A 34 2.09 17.73 14.10
C GLN A 34 2.85 18.10 12.83
N ILE A 35 2.20 17.96 11.68
CA ILE A 35 2.76 18.44 10.41
C ILE A 35 2.69 19.97 10.40
N ASP A 36 3.71 20.61 9.85
CA ASP A 36 3.65 22.02 9.46
C ASP A 36 4.30 22.18 8.10
N TYR A 37 4.09 23.34 7.48
CA TYR A 37 4.57 23.66 6.15
C TYR A 37 5.63 24.75 6.17
N ASP A 38 6.49 24.76 5.16
CA ASP A 38 7.53 25.78 5.00
C ASP A 38 6.92 27.06 4.43
N TRP A 39 6.18 27.78 5.27
CA TRP A 39 5.46 29.00 4.91
C TRP A 39 6.43 30.12 4.51
N PRO A 40 6.41 30.62 3.26
CA PRO A 40 7.30 31.69 2.83
C PRO A 40 7.03 33.02 3.56
N SER A 41 5.77 33.25 3.93
CA SER A 41 5.32 34.44 4.65
C SER A 41 3.95 34.21 5.31
N ASN A 42 3.60 35.08 6.25
CA ASN A 42 2.24 35.13 6.80
C ASN A 42 1.19 35.47 5.73
N ASP A 43 1.57 36.19 4.68
CA ASP A 43 0.64 36.52 3.59
C ASP A 43 0.31 35.29 2.75
N THR A 44 1.30 34.43 2.46
CA THR A 44 1.05 33.11 1.84
C THR A 44 0.15 32.27 2.71
N LYS A 45 0.37 32.25 4.04
CA LYS A 45 -0.48 31.50 4.96
C LYS A 45 -1.93 31.97 4.98
N ARG A 46 -2.18 33.28 4.83
CA ARG A 46 -3.53 33.85 4.73
C ARG A 46 -4.30 33.42 3.47
N LEU A 47 -3.61 32.93 2.43
CA LEU A 47 -4.25 32.36 1.25
C LEU A 47 -4.89 30.99 1.51
N PHE A 48 -4.62 30.39 2.67
CA PHE A 48 -5.19 29.13 3.14
C PHE A 48 -5.98 29.36 4.44
N PRO A 49 -7.11 30.09 4.38
CA PRO A 49 -7.83 30.55 5.57
C PRO A 49 -8.38 29.41 6.44
N ASP A 50 -8.63 28.24 5.83
CA ASP A 50 -9.15 27.07 6.53
C ASP A 50 -8.07 26.23 7.20
N TYR A 51 -6.78 26.54 6.99
CA TYR A 51 -5.65 25.75 7.51
C TYR A 51 -5.75 25.55 9.02
N LYS A 52 -5.70 24.28 9.43
CA LYS A 52 -5.62 23.83 10.82
C LYS A 52 -4.54 22.78 10.91
N GLN A 53 -3.53 23.02 11.75
CA GLN A 53 -2.36 22.18 11.80
C GLN A 53 -2.71 20.72 12.14
N GLU A 54 -3.63 20.54 13.08
CA GLU A 54 -4.11 19.26 13.57
C GLU A 54 -4.85 18.40 12.53
N ASP A 55 -5.25 18.96 11.39
CA ASP A 55 -5.96 18.26 10.32
C ASP A 55 -5.01 17.57 9.32
N ASN A 56 -3.69 17.74 9.48
CA ASN A 56 -2.69 17.30 8.51
C ASN A 56 -2.07 15.95 8.90
N LEU A 57 -2.63 14.86 8.36
CA LEU A 57 -2.10 13.50 8.47
C LEU A 57 -1.32 13.11 7.21
N PRO A 58 -0.01 12.80 7.30
CA PRO A 58 0.75 12.27 6.18
C PRO A 58 0.34 10.82 5.90
N LEU A 59 0.19 10.44 4.63
CA LEU A 59 -0.35 9.14 4.23
C LEU A 59 0.57 8.33 3.31
N GLY A 60 1.20 8.97 2.33
CA GLY A 60 2.02 8.33 1.30
C GLY A 60 3.46 8.84 1.28
N LEU A 61 4.37 8.01 0.79
CA LEU A 61 5.81 8.24 0.79
C LEU A 61 6.44 7.81 -0.55
N GLU A 62 7.37 8.61 -1.08
CA GLU A 62 8.24 8.21 -2.18
C GLU A 62 9.60 8.90 -2.11
N VAL A 63 10.68 8.18 -2.42
CA VAL A 63 12.04 8.72 -2.37
C VAL A 63 12.56 8.87 -3.79
N ALA A 64 12.86 10.10 -4.20
CA ALA A 64 13.39 10.36 -5.54
C ALA A 64 14.41 11.50 -5.56
N GLY A 65 15.62 11.18 -6.01
CA GLY A 65 16.74 12.11 -5.98
C GLY A 65 17.11 12.47 -4.53
N ASP A 66 17.14 13.76 -4.23
CA ASP A 66 17.39 14.31 -2.90
C ASP A 66 16.11 14.68 -2.14
N ARG A 67 14.95 14.21 -2.61
CA ARG A 67 13.62 14.51 -2.06
C ARG A 67 12.96 13.26 -1.51
N ILE A 68 12.26 13.44 -0.38
CA ILE A 68 11.27 12.51 0.13
C ILE A 68 9.90 13.17 -0.06
N PHE A 69 9.11 12.67 -1.00
CA PHE A 69 7.75 13.11 -1.22
C PHE A 69 6.83 12.54 -0.15
N ILE A 70 5.96 13.40 0.38
CA ILE A 70 5.02 13.09 1.45
C ILE A 70 3.65 13.61 1.02
N THR A 71 2.66 12.72 0.97
CA THR A 71 1.27 13.10 0.67
C THR A 71 0.52 13.40 1.96
N VAL A 72 -0.31 14.42 1.94
CA VAL A 72 -1.24 14.78 3.02
C VAL A 72 -2.63 14.88 2.38
N PRO A 73 -3.38 13.78 2.27
CA PRO A 73 -4.70 13.80 1.67
C PRO A 73 -5.63 14.75 2.44
N ARG A 74 -6.58 15.37 1.74
CA ARG A 74 -7.59 16.26 2.34
C ARG A 74 -8.67 15.47 3.10
N TRP A 75 -8.24 14.71 4.13
CA TRP A 75 -9.13 14.03 5.07
C TRP A 75 -10.07 14.99 5.79
N ARG A 76 -9.59 16.21 6.01
CA ARG A 76 -10.32 17.34 6.60
C ARG A 76 -9.99 18.61 5.83
N GLN A 77 -10.84 19.63 5.97
CA GLN A 77 -10.67 20.92 5.27
C GLN A 77 -9.37 21.66 5.61
N GLY A 78 -8.81 21.47 6.81
CA GLY A 78 -7.64 22.21 7.29
C GLY A 78 -6.30 21.86 6.65
N VAL A 79 -6.27 21.02 5.61
CA VAL A 79 -5.05 20.68 4.88
C VAL A 79 -4.66 21.81 3.91
N ALA A 80 -3.45 22.33 4.01
CA ALA A 80 -3.01 23.42 3.13
C ALA A 80 -2.58 22.89 1.75
N ALA A 81 -1.62 21.97 1.74
CA ALA A 81 -1.05 21.36 0.53
C ALA A 81 -1.00 19.84 0.63
N SER A 82 -1.45 19.17 -0.43
CA SER A 82 -1.69 17.72 -0.41
C SER A 82 -0.51 16.88 -0.93
N LEU A 83 0.35 17.47 -1.75
CA LEU A 83 1.59 16.86 -2.22
C LEU A 83 2.75 17.75 -1.83
N ASN A 84 3.70 17.16 -1.11
CA ASN A 84 4.80 17.88 -0.50
C ASN A 84 6.08 17.07 -0.59
N TYR A 85 7.20 17.68 -0.22
CA TYR A 85 8.44 16.96 0.02
C TYR A 85 9.25 17.58 1.17
N ILE A 86 10.22 16.81 1.65
CA ILE A 86 11.34 17.28 2.48
C ILE A 86 12.65 16.90 1.78
N ARG A 87 13.76 17.55 2.17
CA ARG A 87 15.08 17.17 1.66
C ARG A 87 15.62 15.96 2.42
N LEU A 88 16.16 14.98 1.69
CA LEU A 88 16.69 13.74 2.23
C LEU A 88 17.89 13.97 3.19
N ASN A 89 18.57 15.10 3.07
CA ASN A 89 19.69 15.49 3.92
C ASN A 89 19.29 16.50 5.02
N ASP A 90 17.99 16.76 5.23
CA ASP A 90 17.55 17.64 6.30
C ASP A 90 17.97 17.05 7.66
N THR A 91 18.61 17.88 8.49
CA THR A 91 19.12 17.47 9.80
C THR A 91 18.11 17.71 10.91
N ARG A 92 16.98 18.38 10.63
CA ARG A 92 15.89 18.56 11.58
C ARG A 92 15.16 17.24 11.77
N GLU A 93 14.71 17.01 12.99
CA GLU A 93 13.90 15.85 13.33
C GLU A 93 12.47 15.94 12.74
N SER A 94 11.91 17.15 12.74
CA SER A 94 10.57 17.47 12.24
C SER A 94 10.65 18.58 11.19
N PRO A 95 11.23 18.32 10.00
CA PRO A 95 11.33 19.35 8.96
C PRO A 95 9.93 19.74 8.46
N PRO A 96 9.66 21.04 8.23
CA PRO A 96 8.40 21.48 7.65
C PRO A 96 8.29 20.97 6.20
N LEU A 97 7.07 20.68 5.77
CA LEU A 97 6.78 20.19 4.43
C LEU A 97 6.84 21.32 3.40
N ILE A 98 7.50 21.09 2.28
CA ILE A 98 7.57 22.03 1.16
C ILE A 98 6.52 21.59 0.11
N PRO A 99 5.50 22.42 -0.20
CA PRO A 99 4.51 22.08 -1.22
C PRO A 99 5.13 21.85 -2.60
N TYR A 100 4.62 20.84 -3.30
CA TYR A 100 5.07 20.46 -4.63
C TYR A 100 3.95 20.54 -5.67
N PRO A 101 4.22 21.03 -6.89
CA PRO A 101 5.47 21.69 -7.29
C PRO A 101 5.62 23.11 -6.71
N SER A 102 4.53 23.68 -6.18
CA SER A 102 4.45 25.05 -5.69
C SER A 102 3.25 25.23 -4.75
N TRP A 103 3.11 26.39 -4.10
CA TRP A 103 1.91 26.71 -3.31
C TRP A 103 0.67 26.90 -4.19
N GLU A 104 0.87 27.49 -5.37
CA GLU A 104 -0.18 27.80 -6.34
C GLU A 104 -0.90 26.55 -6.83
N ALA A 105 -0.20 25.41 -6.91
CA ALA A 105 -0.78 24.13 -7.31
C ALA A 105 -1.84 23.58 -6.32
N HIS A 106 -1.85 24.07 -5.07
CA HIS A 106 -2.77 23.64 -4.00
C HIS A 106 -3.79 24.71 -3.59
N GLN A 107 -3.65 25.93 -4.11
CA GLN A 107 -4.43 27.07 -3.67
C GLN A 107 -5.81 27.09 -4.34
N TYR A 108 -6.86 27.18 -3.53
CA TYR A 108 -8.19 27.55 -4.01
C TYR A 108 -8.20 29.04 -4.31
N GLY A 109 -8.40 29.39 -5.58
CA GLY A 109 -8.40 30.77 -6.05
C GLY A 109 -9.68 31.12 -6.82
N ALA A 110 -9.73 32.33 -7.38
CA ALA A 110 -10.84 32.76 -8.23
C ALA A 110 -11.06 31.86 -9.48
N ALA A 111 -10.02 31.10 -9.87
CA ALA A 111 -10.06 30.15 -10.97
C ALA A 111 -10.76 28.81 -10.64
N GLY A 112 -11.16 28.59 -9.37
CA GLY A 112 -11.88 27.39 -8.93
C GLY A 112 -10.96 26.33 -8.32
N VAL A 113 -11.12 25.09 -8.79
CA VAL A 113 -10.48 23.87 -8.26
C VAL A 113 -8.97 23.89 -8.54
N PRO A 114 -8.11 23.57 -7.54
CA PRO A 114 -6.66 23.59 -7.71
C PRO A 114 -6.14 22.49 -8.67
N GLU A 115 -4.89 22.62 -9.13
CA GLU A 115 -4.23 21.62 -9.97
C GLU A 115 -4.17 20.26 -9.28
N ILE A 116 -3.78 20.29 -7.99
CA ILE A 116 -3.77 19.18 -7.05
C ILE A 116 -4.84 19.43 -5.99
N VAL A 117 -5.81 18.53 -5.91
CA VAL A 117 -6.85 18.54 -4.89
C VAL A 117 -6.41 17.69 -3.71
N SER A 118 -6.30 16.38 -3.86
CA SER A 118 -6.11 15.46 -2.75
C SER A 118 -5.32 14.23 -3.19
N THR A 119 -4.00 14.32 -3.03
CA THR A 119 -3.08 13.25 -3.40
C THR A 119 -3.06 12.17 -2.33
N PHE A 120 -3.29 10.91 -2.74
CA PHE A 120 -3.24 9.76 -1.85
C PHE A 120 -1.88 9.04 -1.88
N ARG A 121 -1.45 8.65 -3.08
CA ARG A 121 -0.18 7.95 -3.30
C ARG A 121 0.56 8.54 -4.48
N VAL A 122 1.88 8.39 -4.42
CA VAL A 122 2.79 8.82 -5.46
C VAL A 122 3.78 7.70 -5.78
N ARG A 123 4.30 7.70 -7.01
CA ARG A 123 5.38 6.81 -7.45
C ARG A 123 6.37 7.54 -8.32
N ALA A 124 7.65 7.42 -8.00
CA ALA A 124 8.72 7.90 -8.86
C ALA A 124 9.23 6.74 -9.72
N ASP A 125 9.41 7.00 -11.01
CA ASP A 125 9.95 6.01 -11.94
C ASP A 125 11.42 6.26 -12.28
N ARG A 126 12.00 5.36 -13.06
CA ARG A 126 13.38 5.47 -13.56
C ARG A 126 13.60 6.59 -14.58
N CYS A 127 12.51 7.12 -15.13
CA CYS A 127 12.49 8.15 -16.16
C CYS A 127 12.43 9.56 -15.57
N ASN A 128 12.63 9.69 -14.25
CA ASN A 128 12.48 10.93 -13.50
C ASN A 128 11.09 11.54 -13.66
N ARG A 129 10.04 10.71 -13.64
CA ARG A 129 8.65 11.18 -13.57
C ARG A 129 8.05 10.83 -12.22
N LEU A 130 7.27 11.77 -11.67
CA LEU A 130 6.45 11.54 -10.48
C LEU A 130 5.00 11.32 -10.89
N TRP A 131 4.51 10.11 -10.65
CA TRP A 131 3.15 9.69 -10.91
C TRP A 131 2.32 9.95 -9.65
N VAL A 132 1.37 10.87 -9.75
CA VAL A 132 0.60 11.41 -8.63
C VAL A 132 -0.85 11.01 -8.79
N LEU A 133 -1.36 10.23 -7.83
CA LEU A 133 -2.74 9.80 -7.81
C LEU A 133 -3.57 10.78 -6.98
N ASP A 134 -4.35 11.61 -7.67
CA ASP A 134 -5.23 12.62 -7.09
C ASP A 134 -6.68 12.11 -7.09
N THR A 135 -7.32 12.08 -5.93
CA THR A 135 -8.69 11.60 -5.77
C THR A 135 -9.74 12.64 -6.13
N GLY A 136 -9.36 13.92 -6.17
CA GLY A 136 -10.31 15.02 -6.35
C GLY A 136 -11.29 15.22 -5.18
N LEU A 137 -11.13 14.48 -4.08
CA LEU A 137 -12.02 14.49 -2.92
C LEU A 137 -11.47 15.34 -1.77
N THR A 138 -12.34 16.12 -1.15
CA THR A 138 -12.03 16.94 0.03
C THR A 138 -12.92 16.61 1.21
N ASP A 139 -12.42 16.86 2.41
CA ASP A 139 -13.14 16.68 3.68
C ASP A 139 -13.71 15.26 3.88
N ILE A 140 -12.89 14.26 3.54
CA ILE A 140 -13.26 12.84 3.47
C ILE A 140 -13.83 12.29 4.79
N LEU A 141 -13.40 12.79 5.95
CA LEU A 141 -13.94 12.38 7.26
C LEU A 141 -15.10 13.25 7.75
N GLY A 142 -15.31 14.41 7.13
CA GLY A 142 -16.34 15.38 7.49
C GLY A 142 -17.53 15.27 6.55
N SER A 143 -17.63 16.23 5.64
CA SER A 143 -18.62 16.27 4.56
C SER A 143 -17.91 16.08 3.21
N PRO A 144 -17.70 14.82 2.75
CA PRO A 144 -16.96 14.55 1.52
C PRO A 144 -17.51 15.31 0.33
N GLU A 145 -16.62 16.00 -0.40
CA GLU A 145 -16.98 16.77 -1.59
C GLU A 145 -16.03 16.43 -2.75
N GLN A 146 -16.61 16.06 -3.89
CA GLN A 146 -15.86 15.75 -5.11
C GLN A 146 -15.62 17.06 -5.91
N GLN A 147 -14.49 17.71 -5.66
CA GLN A 147 -14.08 18.95 -6.34
C GLN A 147 -13.67 18.71 -7.80
N ALA A 148 -12.99 17.60 -8.09
CA ALA A 148 -12.55 17.23 -9.43
C ALA A 148 -12.75 15.73 -9.68
N SER A 149 -12.81 15.28 -10.93
CA SER A 149 -12.73 13.83 -11.18
C SER A 149 -11.35 13.27 -10.77
N PRO A 150 -11.27 12.04 -10.24
CA PRO A 150 -9.99 11.39 -9.95
C PRO A 150 -9.08 11.38 -11.17
N ALA A 151 -7.80 11.65 -10.96
CA ALA A 151 -6.84 11.81 -12.04
C ALA A 151 -5.45 11.31 -11.66
N LEU A 152 -4.73 10.86 -12.68
CA LEU A 152 -3.31 10.61 -12.62
C LEU A 152 -2.57 11.83 -13.21
N ILE A 153 -1.83 12.54 -12.37
CA ILE A 153 -1.01 13.68 -12.77
C ILE A 153 0.45 13.23 -12.79
N ILE A 154 1.17 13.52 -13.87
CA ILE A 154 2.55 13.07 -14.06
C ILE A 154 3.43 14.30 -14.21
N TYR A 155 4.38 14.46 -13.29
CA TYR A 155 5.35 15.56 -13.29
C TYR A 155 6.71 15.08 -13.78
N ASP A 156 7.45 15.95 -14.46
CA ASP A 156 8.89 15.78 -14.67
C ASP A 156 9.63 16.21 -13.40
N LEU A 157 10.33 15.28 -12.74
CA LEU A 157 11.10 15.55 -11.53
C LEU A 157 12.33 16.44 -11.78
N THR A 158 12.74 16.64 -13.03
CA THR A 158 13.87 17.51 -13.40
C THR A 158 13.45 18.97 -13.48
N THR A 159 12.25 19.24 -13.99
CA THR A 159 11.74 20.59 -14.24
C THR A 159 10.58 21.00 -13.34
N ASP A 160 10.03 20.05 -12.57
CA ASP A 160 8.86 20.17 -11.71
C ASP A 160 7.61 20.68 -12.44
N ARG A 161 7.49 20.32 -13.73
CA ARG A 161 6.37 20.68 -14.59
C ARG A 161 5.48 19.47 -14.85
N VAL A 162 4.18 19.73 -14.96
CA VAL A 162 3.22 18.72 -15.42
C VAL A 162 3.57 18.30 -16.84
N LEU A 163 3.79 17.00 -17.03
CA LEU A 163 3.91 16.36 -18.33
C LEU A 163 2.53 15.96 -18.86
N ARG A 164 1.71 15.36 -18.00
CA ARG A 164 0.37 14.84 -18.36
C ARG A 164 -0.58 14.89 -17.18
N LYS A 165 -1.87 15.08 -17.47
CA LYS A 165 -2.97 14.86 -16.54
C LYS A 165 -4.01 13.98 -17.22
N HIS A 166 -4.12 12.74 -16.75
CA HIS A 166 -5.08 11.75 -17.24
C HIS A 166 -6.24 11.65 -16.26
N VAL A 167 -7.40 12.18 -16.64
CA VAL A 167 -8.63 12.03 -15.87
C VAL A 167 -9.16 10.62 -16.05
N ILE A 168 -9.46 9.92 -14.97
CA ILE A 168 -9.96 8.55 -15.03
C ILE A 168 -11.38 8.56 -15.63
N PRO A 169 -11.61 7.87 -16.76
CA PRO A 169 -12.90 7.87 -17.44
C PRO A 169 -14.06 7.40 -16.55
N THR A 170 -15.26 7.96 -16.77
CA THR A 170 -16.45 7.68 -15.95
C THR A 170 -16.89 6.21 -15.98
N ASP A 171 -16.64 5.52 -17.09
CA ASP A 171 -16.93 4.09 -17.27
C ASP A 171 -15.90 3.17 -16.58
N GLN A 172 -14.82 3.74 -16.05
CA GLN A 172 -13.75 3.03 -15.35
C GLN A 172 -13.79 3.24 -13.83
N ARG A 173 -14.88 3.80 -13.33
CA ARG A 173 -15.10 4.10 -11.90
C ARG A 173 -16.59 3.98 -11.54
N THR A 174 -16.87 3.82 -10.25
CA THR A 174 -18.21 3.84 -9.67
C THR A 174 -18.38 5.09 -8.79
N ALA A 175 -19.54 5.23 -8.14
CA ALA A 175 -19.76 6.29 -7.14
C ALA A 175 -18.91 6.08 -5.88
N ASP A 176 -18.56 4.83 -5.56
CA ASP A 176 -17.77 4.46 -4.39
C ASP A 176 -16.26 4.46 -4.67
N SER A 177 -15.84 4.68 -5.92
CA SER A 177 -14.43 4.60 -6.32
C SER A 177 -13.52 5.54 -5.53
N LEU A 178 -12.45 4.98 -4.99
CA LEU A 178 -11.36 5.71 -4.33
C LEU A 178 -10.03 5.09 -4.76
N PHE A 179 -9.40 5.71 -5.75
CA PHE A 179 -8.08 5.29 -6.23
C PHE A 179 -7.02 5.72 -5.23
N ALA A 180 -6.56 4.77 -4.43
CA ALA A 180 -5.80 5.07 -3.23
C ALA A 180 -4.38 4.47 -3.25
N ASN A 181 -4.03 3.65 -4.24
CA ASN A 181 -2.67 3.17 -4.44
C ASN A 181 -2.29 3.04 -5.91
N ILE A 182 -0.99 3.14 -6.19
CA ILE A 182 -0.42 3.07 -7.53
C ILE A 182 0.88 2.24 -7.56
N ALA A 183 0.97 1.34 -8.53
CA ALA A 183 2.22 0.72 -8.95
C ALA A 183 2.58 1.20 -10.36
N VAL A 184 3.88 1.41 -10.62
CA VAL A 184 4.37 1.85 -11.94
C VAL A 184 5.38 0.85 -12.46
N GLU A 185 5.18 0.40 -13.68
CA GLU A 185 6.07 -0.46 -14.43
C GLU A 185 6.74 0.33 -15.54
N ASP A 186 8.05 0.49 -15.44
CA ASP A 186 8.79 1.55 -16.12
C ASP A 186 10.01 1.03 -16.89
N TYR A 187 9.98 -0.21 -17.37
CA TYR A 187 11.10 -0.80 -18.13
C TYR A 187 11.53 0.04 -19.34
N SER A 188 10.56 0.70 -19.98
CA SER A 188 10.75 1.66 -21.07
C SER A 188 10.02 2.96 -20.74
N CYS A 189 10.71 4.10 -20.88
CA CYS A 189 10.10 5.41 -20.65
C CYS A 189 9.01 5.75 -21.67
N GLU A 190 9.09 5.19 -22.88
CA GLU A 190 8.11 5.36 -23.94
C GLU A 190 6.91 4.41 -23.82
N ASP A 191 7.02 3.36 -23.00
CA ASP A 191 5.98 2.33 -22.85
C ASP A 191 5.84 1.90 -21.38
N SER A 192 5.68 2.89 -20.51
CA SER A 192 5.43 2.66 -19.09
C SER A 192 3.94 2.46 -18.81
N TYR A 193 3.65 1.71 -17.75
CA TYR A 193 2.28 1.42 -17.32
C TYR A 193 2.07 1.83 -15.87
N GLY A 194 0.92 2.45 -15.61
CA GLY A 194 0.43 2.75 -14.27
C GLY A 194 -0.69 1.79 -13.90
N TYR A 195 -0.67 1.27 -12.67
CA TYR A 195 -1.66 0.35 -12.11
C TYR A 195 -2.30 1.02 -10.91
N LEU A 196 -3.54 1.46 -11.06
CA LEU A 196 -4.27 2.28 -10.08
C LEU A 196 -5.31 1.40 -9.39
N GLY A 197 -5.07 1.10 -8.11
CA GLY A 197 -5.95 0.26 -7.29
C GLY A 197 -7.10 1.09 -6.74
N ASP A 198 -8.32 0.63 -7.01
CA ASP A 198 -9.55 1.20 -6.47
C ASP A 198 -10.02 0.39 -5.28
N LEU A 199 -9.97 0.97 -4.08
CA LEU A 199 -10.38 0.28 -2.86
C LEU A 199 -11.90 0.32 -2.65
N GLY A 200 -12.56 1.38 -3.09
CA GLY A 200 -13.98 1.61 -2.81
C GLY A 200 -14.89 1.08 -3.92
N GLY A 201 -14.42 1.09 -5.16
CA GLY A 201 -14.97 0.34 -6.29
C GLY A 201 -14.02 -0.78 -6.73
N PRO A 202 -13.88 -1.88 -5.96
CA PRO A 202 -12.85 -2.90 -6.13
C PRO A 202 -12.51 -3.23 -7.59
N GLY A 203 -11.35 -2.75 -8.04
CA GLY A 203 -10.95 -2.80 -9.44
C GLY A 203 -9.55 -2.26 -9.66
N LEU A 204 -9.00 -2.56 -10.84
CA LEU A 204 -7.68 -2.06 -11.24
C LEU A 204 -7.81 -1.27 -12.53
N VAL A 205 -7.47 0.01 -12.51
CA VAL A 205 -7.32 0.81 -13.73
C VAL A 205 -5.88 0.69 -14.22
N VAL A 206 -5.71 0.26 -15.47
CA VAL A 206 -4.41 0.17 -16.13
C VAL A 206 -4.28 1.36 -17.06
N TYR A 207 -3.29 2.22 -16.82
CA TYR A 207 -2.93 3.34 -17.70
C TYR A 207 -1.71 2.96 -18.55
N SER A 208 -1.79 3.24 -19.85
CA SER A 208 -0.68 3.10 -20.79
C SER A 208 -0.12 4.48 -21.17
N TRP A 209 1.18 4.67 -20.96
CA TRP A 209 1.87 5.88 -21.39
C TRP A 209 1.90 6.02 -22.92
N SER A 210 2.18 4.94 -23.65
CA SER A 210 2.29 4.95 -25.11
C SER A 210 0.94 5.24 -25.78
N LEU A 211 -0.14 4.62 -25.29
CA LEU A 211 -1.48 4.78 -25.85
C LEU A 211 -2.21 6.02 -25.36
N HIS A 212 -1.72 6.66 -24.29
CA HIS A 212 -2.39 7.78 -23.62
C HIS A 212 -3.84 7.44 -23.25
N SER A 213 -4.07 6.23 -22.79
CA SER A 213 -5.39 5.72 -22.47
C SER A 213 -5.33 4.76 -21.29
N SER A 214 -6.49 4.47 -20.72
CA SER A 214 -6.65 3.50 -19.65
C SER A 214 -7.83 2.59 -19.89
N TRP A 215 -7.87 1.46 -19.18
CA TRP A 215 -8.99 0.54 -19.13
C TRP A 215 -9.14 -0.05 -17.73
N LEU A 216 -10.35 -0.51 -17.41
CA LEU A 216 -10.67 -1.13 -16.14
C LEU A 216 -10.55 -2.65 -16.23
N VAL A 217 -9.85 -3.24 -15.28
CA VAL A 217 -9.77 -4.68 -15.04
C VAL A 217 -10.56 -4.99 -13.78
N LYS A 218 -11.46 -5.98 -13.86
CA LYS A 218 -12.24 -6.48 -12.73
C LYS A 218 -11.93 -7.94 -12.46
N HIS A 219 -11.80 -8.27 -11.18
CA HIS A 219 -11.65 -9.64 -10.73
C HIS A 219 -12.15 -9.78 -9.28
N HIS A 220 -12.71 -10.94 -8.94
CA HIS A 220 -13.28 -11.15 -7.60
C HIS A 220 -12.22 -11.02 -6.48
N SER A 221 -10.96 -11.33 -6.76
CA SER A 221 -9.85 -11.20 -5.78
C SER A 221 -9.51 -9.75 -5.42
N PHE A 222 -10.05 -8.76 -6.13
CA PHE A 222 -9.89 -7.36 -5.76
C PHE A 222 -10.84 -6.94 -4.64
N HIS A 223 -11.89 -7.75 -4.39
CA HIS A 223 -12.86 -7.46 -3.35
C HIS A 223 -12.32 -7.83 -1.96
N PRO A 224 -12.75 -7.08 -0.92
CA PRO A 224 -12.44 -7.40 0.47
C PRO A 224 -12.93 -8.80 0.85
N ASP A 225 -12.24 -9.42 1.80
CA ASP A 225 -12.67 -10.67 2.42
C ASP A 225 -13.75 -10.35 3.47
N PRO A 226 -14.94 -10.99 3.44
CA PRO A 226 -15.97 -10.80 4.46
C PRO A 226 -15.49 -11.06 5.89
N MET A 227 -14.46 -11.90 6.07
CA MET A 227 -13.83 -12.16 7.37
C MET A 227 -12.63 -11.24 7.66
N GLY A 228 -12.19 -10.45 6.69
CA GLY A 228 -11.01 -9.60 6.77
C GLY A 228 -11.29 -8.15 7.19
N GLY A 229 -12.55 -7.80 7.45
CA GLY A 229 -12.95 -6.42 7.71
C GLY A 229 -12.72 -5.89 9.13
N GLU A 230 -12.37 -6.75 10.09
CA GLU A 230 -12.11 -6.34 11.47
C GLU A 230 -10.66 -5.88 11.67
N PHE A 231 -10.50 -4.66 12.19
CA PHE A 231 -9.21 -4.09 12.54
C PHE A 231 -9.16 -3.76 14.03
N LYS A 232 -8.00 -4.00 14.63
CA LYS A 232 -7.69 -3.61 16.01
C LYS A 232 -6.27 -3.11 16.08
N VAL A 233 -6.11 -1.80 16.06
CA VAL A 233 -4.81 -1.13 16.01
C VAL A 233 -4.66 -0.22 17.22
N SER A 234 -3.62 -0.46 18.02
CA SER A 234 -3.29 0.33 19.22
C SER A 234 -4.49 0.58 20.16
N GLY A 235 -5.32 -0.45 20.34
CA GLY A 235 -6.48 -0.40 21.23
C GLY A 235 -7.77 0.15 20.60
N ILE A 236 -7.72 0.66 19.37
CA ILE A 236 -8.90 1.11 18.62
C ILE A 236 -9.38 -0.02 17.73
N SER A 237 -10.64 -0.40 17.90
CA SER A 237 -11.35 -1.35 17.04
C SER A 237 -12.21 -0.60 16.04
N PHE A 238 -12.13 -0.99 14.77
CA PHE A 238 -12.90 -0.42 13.67
C PHE A 238 -13.10 -1.46 12.57
N GLN A 239 -13.98 -1.16 11.62
CA GLN A 239 -14.27 -2.03 10.50
C GLN A 239 -14.07 -1.28 9.19
N TRP A 240 -13.34 -1.89 8.26
CA TRP A 240 -13.19 -1.42 6.88
C TRP A 240 -13.52 -2.53 5.91
N ASN A 241 -14.00 -2.16 4.73
CA ASN A 241 -14.34 -3.08 3.66
C ASN A 241 -13.57 -2.72 2.40
N ASP A 242 -12.29 -2.43 2.57
CA ASP A 242 -11.45 -1.83 1.54
C ASP A 242 -10.90 -2.91 0.61
N GLY A 243 -11.14 -2.72 -0.68
CA GLY A 243 -10.73 -3.59 -1.78
C GLY A 243 -9.24 -3.47 -2.12
N LEU A 244 -8.93 -3.68 -3.40
CA LEU A 244 -7.57 -3.70 -3.95
C LEU A 244 -6.75 -2.50 -3.48
N PHE A 245 -5.64 -2.79 -2.79
CA PHE A 245 -4.82 -1.76 -2.19
C PHE A 245 -3.33 -2.02 -2.36
N GLY A 246 -2.77 -3.05 -1.73
CA GLY A 246 -1.35 -3.37 -1.86
C GLY A 246 -1.04 -3.97 -3.23
N MET A 247 -0.03 -3.41 -3.91
CA MET A 247 0.43 -3.87 -5.22
C MET A 247 1.95 -3.73 -5.34
N ALA A 248 2.62 -4.80 -5.75
CA ALA A 248 4.05 -4.83 -6.01
C ALA A 248 4.35 -5.53 -7.34
N LEU A 249 5.40 -5.11 -8.03
CA LEU A 249 5.77 -5.63 -9.34
C LEU A 249 7.09 -6.37 -9.25
N ALA A 250 7.10 -7.62 -9.70
CA ALA A 250 8.30 -8.44 -9.86
C ALA A 250 8.65 -8.64 -11.33
N PRO A 251 9.77 -8.06 -11.80
CA PRO A 251 10.23 -8.24 -13.17
C PRO A 251 10.40 -9.71 -13.55
N THR A 252 9.87 -10.10 -14.71
CA THR A 252 10.04 -11.45 -15.27
C THR A 252 11.19 -11.54 -16.27
N GLY A 253 11.82 -10.42 -16.61
CA GLY A 253 12.99 -10.34 -17.51
C GLY A 253 12.66 -10.28 -19.00
N ASP A 254 11.39 -10.41 -19.37
CA ASP A 254 10.86 -10.42 -20.74
C ASP A 254 10.09 -9.13 -21.10
N GLY A 255 10.29 -8.06 -20.33
CA GLY A 255 9.59 -6.78 -20.49
C GLY A 255 8.24 -6.71 -19.76
N TYR A 256 7.86 -7.77 -19.03
CA TYR A 256 6.68 -7.84 -18.16
C TYR A 256 7.06 -8.03 -16.69
N SER A 257 6.04 -8.14 -15.85
CA SER A 257 6.14 -8.46 -14.43
C SER A 257 5.07 -9.44 -14.01
N THR A 258 5.32 -10.10 -12.89
CA THR A 258 4.26 -10.62 -12.03
C THR A 258 3.87 -9.51 -11.06
N MET A 259 2.59 -9.14 -11.04
CA MET A 259 2.04 -8.28 -10.00
C MET A 259 1.59 -9.14 -8.83
N TYR A 260 2.12 -8.86 -7.65
CA TYR A 260 1.61 -9.37 -6.37
C TYR A 260 0.66 -8.33 -5.78
N TYR A 261 -0.52 -8.75 -5.36
CA TYR A 261 -1.53 -7.81 -4.88
C TYR A 261 -2.48 -8.42 -3.86
N HIS A 262 -3.11 -7.53 -3.09
CA HIS A 262 -4.14 -7.90 -2.13
C HIS A 262 -5.13 -6.75 -1.84
N PRO A 263 -6.38 -7.08 -1.48
CA PRO A 263 -7.28 -6.15 -0.81
C PRO A 263 -6.74 -5.75 0.57
N LEU A 264 -7.04 -4.53 1.02
CA LEU A 264 -6.65 -4.08 2.37
C LEU A 264 -7.38 -4.91 3.46
N SER A 265 -8.70 -5.09 3.31
CA SER A 265 -9.49 -5.94 4.19
C SER A 265 -9.38 -7.42 3.81
N SER A 266 -8.15 -7.96 3.75
CA SER A 266 -7.89 -9.37 3.51
C SER A 266 -6.51 -9.81 4.00
N GLY A 267 -6.42 -11.05 4.50
CA GLY A 267 -5.15 -11.72 4.78
C GLY A 267 -4.57 -12.48 3.57
N MET A 268 -5.26 -12.49 2.42
CA MET A 268 -4.87 -13.25 1.24
C MET A 268 -3.89 -12.48 0.35
N GLU A 269 -3.02 -13.21 -0.35
CA GLU A 269 -2.15 -12.69 -1.39
C GLU A 269 -2.45 -13.37 -2.73
N PHE A 270 -2.44 -12.57 -3.79
CA PHE A 270 -2.71 -13.00 -5.14
C PHE A 270 -1.59 -12.57 -6.08
N SER A 271 -1.59 -13.14 -7.29
CA SER A 271 -0.74 -12.64 -8.37
C SER A 271 -1.39 -12.73 -9.73
N VAL A 272 -0.92 -11.87 -10.64
CA VAL A 272 -1.33 -11.86 -12.05
C VAL A 272 -0.18 -11.34 -12.91
N THR A 273 -0.04 -11.85 -14.13
CA THR A 273 0.97 -11.32 -15.07
C THR A 273 0.54 -9.99 -15.67
N THR A 274 1.45 -9.01 -15.72
CA THR A 274 1.19 -7.74 -16.40
C THR A 274 1.02 -7.92 -17.90
N ARG A 275 1.52 -9.01 -18.50
CA ARG A 275 1.25 -9.35 -19.90
C ARG A 275 -0.25 -9.46 -20.18
N PHE A 276 -1.01 -10.01 -19.25
CA PHE A 276 -2.46 -10.09 -19.34
C PHE A 276 -3.10 -8.72 -19.05
N LEU A 277 -2.68 -8.04 -17.98
CA LEU A 277 -3.24 -6.74 -17.61
C LEU A 277 -3.07 -5.67 -18.69
N ARG A 278 -2.00 -5.74 -19.47
CA ARG A 278 -1.68 -4.81 -20.55
C ARG A 278 -2.50 -5.02 -21.83
N ASP A 279 -3.27 -6.10 -21.94
CA ASP A 279 -4.11 -6.42 -23.09
C ASP A 279 -5.59 -6.13 -22.81
N PRO A 280 -6.12 -4.96 -23.23
CA PRO A 280 -7.50 -4.56 -22.96
C PRO A 280 -8.55 -5.51 -23.58
N GLN A 281 -8.20 -6.25 -24.64
CA GLN A 281 -9.14 -7.18 -25.27
C GLN A 281 -9.28 -8.46 -24.46
N ARG A 282 -8.21 -8.92 -23.80
CA ARG A 282 -8.22 -10.15 -23.01
C ARG A 282 -8.85 -9.97 -21.62
N VAL A 283 -8.64 -8.82 -20.98
CA VAL A 283 -9.13 -8.57 -19.60
C VAL A 283 -10.65 -8.56 -19.46
N SER A 284 -11.38 -8.42 -20.58
CA SER A 284 -12.85 -8.40 -20.60
C SER A 284 -13.50 -9.78 -20.79
N VAL A 285 -12.70 -10.84 -20.96
CA VAL A 285 -13.18 -12.20 -21.27
C VAL A 285 -13.32 -13.04 -19.99
N ALA A 286 -14.50 -13.59 -19.74
CA ALA A 286 -14.79 -14.36 -18.52
C ALA A 286 -13.91 -15.62 -18.33
N GLU A 287 -13.34 -16.16 -19.41
CA GLU A 287 -12.53 -17.40 -19.39
C GLU A 287 -11.09 -17.19 -18.86
N THR A 288 -10.67 -15.95 -18.59
CA THR A 288 -9.30 -15.63 -18.13
C THR A 288 -9.15 -15.56 -16.61
N SER A 289 -10.11 -16.07 -15.85
CA SER A 289 -10.04 -16.11 -14.37
C SER A 289 -8.81 -16.86 -13.86
N HIS A 290 -8.33 -17.85 -14.62
CA HIS A 290 -7.12 -18.62 -14.29
C HIS A 290 -5.81 -17.83 -14.41
N GLU A 291 -5.82 -16.63 -15.00
CA GLU A 291 -4.64 -15.75 -15.03
C GLU A 291 -4.38 -15.11 -13.65
N PHE A 292 -5.40 -15.06 -12.79
CA PHE A 292 -5.31 -14.60 -11.41
C PHE A 292 -5.07 -15.79 -10.48
N GLN A 293 -3.93 -15.80 -9.79
CA GLN A 293 -3.47 -16.90 -8.98
C GLN A 293 -3.59 -16.56 -7.49
N THR A 294 -4.29 -17.39 -6.73
CA THR A 294 -4.29 -17.33 -5.27
C THR A 294 -3.01 -17.97 -4.73
N LEU A 295 -2.21 -17.20 -3.99
CA LEU A 295 -0.92 -17.66 -3.49
C LEU A 295 -1.04 -18.30 -2.09
N GLY A 296 -1.83 -17.68 -1.22
CA GLY A 296 -2.00 -18.13 0.16
C GLY A 296 -2.39 -16.99 1.08
N SER A 297 -2.12 -17.17 2.37
CA SER A 297 -2.49 -16.23 3.43
C SER A 297 -1.29 -15.80 4.27
N ARG A 298 -1.34 -14.55 4.74
CA ARG A 298 -0.46 -13.97 5.77
C ARG A 298 -0.84 -14.42 7.18
N GLY A 299 -1.91 -15.21 7.33
CA GLY A 299 -2.42 -15.72 8.60
C GLY A 299 -3.42 -14.80 9.29
N PRO A 300 -3.81 -15.12 10.53
CA PRO A 300 -4.71 -14.29 11.33
C PRO A 300 -4.18 -12.87 11.50
N ASN A 301 -5.06 -11.87 11.38
CA ASN A 301 -4.71 -10.44 11.43
C ASN A 301 -3.69 -10.02 10.35
N GLY A 302 -3.65 -10.75 9.23
CA GLY A 302 -2.73 -10.53 8.12
C GLY A 302 -3.10 -9.41 7.14
N GLN A 303 -4.03 -8.51 7.51
CA GLN A 303 -4.39 -7.34 6.69
C GLN A 303 -3.17 -6.46 6.44
N SER A 304 -3.06 -5.95 5.21
CA SER A 304 -1.88 -5.19 4.81
C SER A 304 -2.21 -3.93 4.02
N SER A 305 -1.59 -2.82 4.41
CA SER A 305 -1.75 -1.50 3.80
C SER A 305 -0.90 -1.30 2.54
N VAL A 306 0.18 -2.05 2.38
CA VAL A 306 1.07 -1.86 1.24
C VAL A 306 1.99 -3.05 1.10
N SER A 307 2.39 -3.31 -0.13
CA SER A 307 3.53 -4.15 -0.45
C SER A 307 4.45 -3.46 -1.44
N PHE A 308 5.73 -3.81 -1.39
CA PHE A 308 6.72 -3.34 -2.36
C PHE A 308 7.80 -4.41 -2.52
N LEU A 309 8.21 -4.63 -3.77
CA LEU A 309 9.31 -5.53 -4.05
C LEU A 309 10.62 -4.75 -4.07
N ASP A 310 11.61 -5.22 -3.32
CA ASP A 310 12.99 -4.78 -3.51
C ASP A 310 13.54 -5.38 -4.83
N PRO A 311 13.82 -4.57 -5.86
CA PRO A 311 14.36 -5.07 -7.11
C PRO A 311 15.77 -5.68 -6.98
N LYS A 312 16.53 -5.32 -5.94
CA LYS A 312 17.89 -5.83 -5.72
C LYS A 312 17.87 -7.26 -5.16
N THR A 313 17.09 -7.50 -4.10
CA THR A 313 17.05 -8.81 -3.43
C THR A 313 15.94 -9.72 -3.97
N GLY A 314 14.95 -9.16 -4.67
CA GLY A 314 13.75 -9.86 -5.11
C GLY A 314 12.80 -10.19 -3.95
N ILE A 315 12.93 -9.54 -2.79
CA ILE A 315 12.08 -9.76 -1.63
C ILE A 315 10.89 -8.83 -1.65
N LEU A 316 9.71 -9.39 -1.39
CA LEU A 316 8.49 -8.64 -1.18
C LEU A 316 8.42 -8.24 0.29
N PHE A 317 8.37 -6.94 0.57
CA PHE A 317 8.05 -6.40 1.88
C PHE A 317 6.59 -5.96 1.92
N TYR A 318 5.94 -6.13 3.06
CA TYR A 318 4.56 -5.71 3.27
C TYR A 318 4.29 -5.28 4.71
N ALA A 319 3.35 -4.37 4.87
CA ALA A 319 3.00 -3.73 6.13
C ALA A 319 1.76 -4.37 6.76
N LEU A 320 1.90 -5.08 7.87
CA LEU A 320 0.82 -5.74 8.61
C LEU A 320 0.23 -4.78 9.64
N THR A 321 -0.89 -4.14 9.29
CA THR A 321 -1.44 -3.01 10.07
C THR A 321 -1.94 -3.44 11.45
N ASN A 322 -2.66 -4.55 11.53
CA ASN A 322 -3.16 -5.09 12.80
C ASN A 322 -2.06 -5.63 13.73
N LEU A 323 -0.83 -5.76 13.24
CA LEU A 323 0.28 -6.34 14.00
C LEU A 323 1.39 -5.34 14.33
N ASN A 324 1.28 -4.08 13.87
CA ASN A 324 2.32 -3.06 14.00
C ASN A 324 3.68 -3.53 13.43
N THR A 325 3.64 -4.21 12.28
CA THR A 325 4.76 -5.02 11.78
C THR A 325 5.05 -4.79 10.31
N ILE A 326 6.33 -4.83 9.95
CA ILE A 326 6.78 -5.03 8.57
C ILE A 326 7.25 -6.47 8.44
N ALA A 327 6.77 -7.14 7.41
CA ALA A 327 7.07 -8.51 7.09
C ALA A 327 7.72 -8.64 5.72
N CYS A 328 8.33 -9.79 5.47
CA CYS A 328 8.96 -10.13 4.21
C CYS A 328 8.53 -11.52 3.71
N TRP A 329 8.60 -11.68 2.39
CA TRP A 329 8.44 -12.96 1.70
C TRP A 329 9.28 -13.00 0.43
N ARG A 330 9.82 -14.17 0.09
CA ARG A 330 10.55 -14.40 -1.15
C ARG A 330 9.60 -15.02 -2.19
N PRO A 331 9.35 -14.37 -3.34
CA PRO A 331 8.39 -14.86 -4.32
C PRO A 331 8.64 -16.24 -4.93
N GLN A 332 9.89 -16.71 -4.89
CA GLN A 332 10.24 -18.07 -5.35
C GLN A 332 9.78 -19.17 -4.38
N ASN A 333 9.43 -18.82 -3.14
CA ASN A 333 8.96 -19.75 -2.12
C ASN A 333 7.42 -19.83 -2.15
N LYS A 334 6.84 -20.92 -1.64
CA LYS A 334 5.38 -20.99 -1.46
C LYS A 334 4.92 -19.91 -0.47
N PHE A 335 3.77 -19.27 -0.72
CA PHE A 335 3.21 -18.25 0.16
C PHE A 335 2.52 -18.90 1.37
N THR A 336 3.32 -19.41 2.31
CA THR A 336 2.85 -19.97 3.58
C THR A 336 3.42 -19.19 4.75
N ILE A 337 2.78 -19.27 5.92
CA ILE A 337 3.23 -18.54 7.13
C ILE A 337 4.69 -18.90 7.48
N GLN A 338 5.10 -20.15 7.27
CA GLN A 338 6.47 -20.63 7.57
C GLN A 338 7.54 -20.07 6.60
N GLN A 339 7.14 -19.55 5.45
CA GLN A 339 8.02 -18.96 4.44
C GLN A 339 8.01 -17.42 4.47
N GLN A 340 7.35 -16.85 5.48
CA GLN A 340 7.28 -15.43 5.75
C GLN A 340 8.03 -15.12 7.04
N SER A 341 8.51 -13.88 7.19
CA SER A 341 9.16 -13.43 8.42
C SER A 341 8.81 -12.01 8.77
N TYR A 342 8.85 -11.69 10.07
CA TYR A 342 8.73 -10.32 10.55
C TYR A 342 10.13 -9.70 10.63
N VAL A 343 10.35 -8.59 9.93
CA VAL A 343 11.65 -7.90 9.89
C VAL A 343 11.69 -6.73 10.88
N TYR A 344 10.53 -6.18 11.23
CA TYR A 344 10.41 -5.13 12.24
C TYR A 344 9.02 -5.14 12.86
N GLN A 345 8.94 -5.00 14.18
CA GLN A 345 7.68 -4.87 14.91
C GLN A 345 7.92 -3.97 16.12
N ASP A 346 7.08 -2.94 16.28
CA ASP A 346 7.18 -2.03 17.42
C ASP A 346 5.86 -1.28 17.67
N ASN A 347 5.35 -1.36 18.89
CA ASN A 347 4.03 -0.80 19.24
C ASN A 347 4.02 0.72 19.45
N VAL A 348 5.16 1.40 19.34
CA VAL A 348 5.28 2.85 19.55
C VAL A 348 5.55 3.55 18.22
N THR A 349 6.47 2.99 17.44
CA THR A 349 6.98 3.59 16.20
C THR A 349 6.28 3.07 14.94
N MET A 350 5.55 1.94 15.04
CA MET A 350 4.90 1.26 13.92
C MET A 350 3.39 1.07 14.13
N ILE A 351 2.72 2.06 14.74
CA ILE A 351 1.29 1.97 15.10
C ILE A 351 0.40 1.67 13.88
N PHE A 352 0.60 2.39 12.78
CA PHE A 352 -0.07 2.10 11.53
C PHE A 352 0.95 2.29 10.40
N PRO A 353 1.64 1.22 9.95
CA PRO A 353 2.51 1.31 8.78
C PRO A 353 1.63 1.58 7.56
N ASN A 354 1.65 2.80 7.04
CA ASN A 354 0.71 3.23 6.01
C ASN A 354 1.29 3.01 4.60
N ASP A 355 2.57 3.35 4.42
CA ASP A 355 3.25 3.22 3.15
C ASP A 355 4.69 2.75 3.34
N LEU A 356 5.22 2.04 2.35
CA LEU A 356 6.61 1.61 2.29
C LEU A 356 7.11 1.63 0.85
N LYS A 357 8.40 1.92 0.69
CA LYS A 357 9.13 1.96 -0.58
C LYS A 357 10.55 1.44 -0.39
N VAL A 358 11.14 0.90 -1.45
CA VAL A 358 12.57 0.61 -1.49
C VAL A 358 13.22 1.57 -2.47
N ASP A 359 14.19 2.34 -2.01
CA ASP A 359 14.90 3.31 -2.84
C ASP A 359 15.93 2.63 -3.77
N ARG A 360 16.53 3.40 -4.67
CA ARG A 360 17.54 2.88 -5.61
C ARG A 360 18.83 2.39 -4.94
N ASN A 361 19.06 2.76 -3.68
CA ASN A 361 20.22 2.32 -2.89
C ASN A 361 19.92 1.04 -2.08
N GLY A 362 18.69 0.51 -2.18
CA GLY A 362 18.26 -0.67 -1.43
C GLY A 362 17.88 -0.38 0.02
N ASN A 363 17.58 0.87 0.36
CA ASN A 363 17.02 1.19 1.68
C ASN A 363 15.50 1.05 1.64
N LEU A 364 14.95 0.36 2.63
CA LEU A 364 13.53 0.35 2.93
C LEU A 364 13.18 1.65 3.65
N TRP A 365 12.15 2.34 3.18
CA TRP A 365 11.58 3.55 3.77
C TRP A 365 10.12 3.28 4.11
N ILE A 366 9.72 3.59 5.34
CA ILE A 366 8.36 3.33 5.84
C ILE A 366 7.80 4.59 6.47
N LEU A 367 6.59 4.96 6.08
CA LEU A 367 5.78 5.94 6.76
C LEU A 367 4.84 5.22 7.73
N SER A 368 5.03 5.44 9.03
CA SER A 368 4.06 5.03 10.04
C SER A 368 3.38 6.25 10.63
N ASP A 369 2.06 6.17 10.74
CA ASP A 369 1.24 7.20 11.38
C ASP A 369 0.35 6.60 12.48
N LYS A 370 -0.62 7.38 12.92
CA LYS A 370 -1.66 7.01 13.88
C LYS A 370 -3.05 7.16 13.25
N LEU A 371 -3.22 6.74 11.99
CA LEU A 371 -4.46 6.92 11.22
C LEU A 371 -5.73 6.49 11.97
N PRO A 372 -5.81 5.32 12.65
CA PRO A 372 -6.99 4.95 13.42
C PRO A 372 -7.32 5.94 14.55
N ILE A 373 -6.31 6.49 15.22
CA ILE A 373 -6.50 7.47 16.29
C ILE A 373 -6.97 8.80 15.69
N PHE A 374 -6.43 9.20 14.55
CA PHE A 374 -6.85 10.41 13.84
C PHE A 374 -8.31 10.35 13.34
N MET A 375 -8.76 9.18 12.89
CA MET A 375 -10.11 8.98 12.37
C MET A 375 -11.16 8.79 13.47
N TYR A 376 -10.84 8.02 14.51
CA TYR A 376 -11.83 7.53 15.48
C TYR A 376 -11.62 8.06 16.91
N SER A 377 -10.61 8.90 17.11
CA SER A 377 -10.27 9.48 18.41
C SER A 377 -9.61 10.86 18.22
N GLN A 378 -8.75 11.25 19.16
CA GLN A 378 -7.98 12.48 19.11
C GLN A 378 -6.50 12.18 19.27
N LEU A 379 -5.67 12.75 18.40
CA LEU A 379 -4.22 12.67 18.53
C LEU A 379 -3.75 13.49 19.74
N ASP A 380 -2.77 12.96 20.48
CA ASP A 380 -2.03 13.77 21.44
C ASP A 380 -1.02 14.63 20.68
N LEU A 381 -1.29 15.94 20.62
CA LEU A 381 -0.46 16.91 19.91
C LEU A 381 0.92 17.14 20.56
N GLN A 382 1.14 16.59 21.76
CA GLN A 382 2.42 16.63 22.46
C GLN A 382 3.27 15.36 22.26
N ASP A 383 2.72 14.30 21.67
CA ASP A 383 3.44 13.08 21.30
C ASP A 383 3.76 13.04 19.80
N TYR A 384 4.78 12.27 19.41
CA TYR A 384 5.08 12.03 18.00
C TYR A 384 4.02 11.11 17.38
N ASN A 385 3.25 11.67 16.46
CA ASN A 385 2.13 10.99 15.80
C ASN A 385 2.52 10.39 14.45
N PHE A 386 3.55 10.95 13.80
CA PHE A 386 3.96 10.54 12.45
C PHE A 386 5.46 10.29 12.41
N ARG A 387 5.89 9.23 11.72
CA ARG A 387 7.29 8.81 11.64
C ARG A 387 7.62 8.32 10.23
N ILE A 388 8.81 8.68 9.76
CA ILE A 388 9.46 8.01 8.63
C ILE A 388 10.64 7.21 9.20
N LEU A 389 10.64 5.90 8.95
CA LEU A 389 11.70 4.98 9.33
C LEU A 389 12.49 4.56 8.08
N THR A 390 13.76 4.23 8.28
CA THR A 390 14.62 3.72 7.20
C THR A 390 15.64 2.70 7.69
N GLY A 391 16.07 1.80 6.81
CA GLY A 391 17.14 0.84 7.03
C GLY A 391 17.47 0.06 5.76
N SER A 392 18.62 -0.62 5.73
CA SER A 392 19.01 -1.45 4.60
C SER A 392 18.06 -2.64 4.46
N ALA A 393 17.44 -2.80 3.29
CA ALA A 393 16.54 -3.93 3.03
C ALA A 393 17.27 -5.28 3.17
N GLU A 394 18.55 -5.32 2.79
CA GLU A 394 19.42 -6.48 2.89
C GLU A 394 19.72 -6.84 4.34
N GLU A 395 20.04 -5.86 5.19
CA GLU A 395 20.29 -6.09 6.62
C GLU A 395 19.02 -6.54 7.35
N LEU A 396 17.86 -5.99 6.99
CA LEU A 396 16.58 -6.32 7.62
C LEU A 396 16.17 -7.78 7.42
N ILE A 397 16.53 -8.39 6.29
CA ILE A 397 16.20 -9.79 6.01
C ILE A 397 17.25 -10.76 6.54
N MET A 398 18.44 -10.30 6.96
CA MET A 398 19.50 -11.18 7.46
C MET A 398 19.01 -12.01 8.65
N GLY A 399 19.29 -13.32 8.60
CA GLY A 399 18.86 -14.25 9.64
C GLY A 399 17.38 -14.64 9.59
N THR A 400 16.61 -14.14 8.62
CA THR A 400 15.21 -14.53 8.41
C THR A 400 15.09 -15.60 7.32
N VAL A 401 13.92 -16.24 7.24
CA VAL A 401 13.60 -17.19 6.15
C VAL A 401 13.55 -16.54 4.77
N CYS A 402 13.41 -15.20 4.70
CA CYS A 402 13.39 -14.45 3.45
C CYS A 402 14.78 -14.37 2.79
N ALA A 403 15.85 -14.34 3.59
CA ALA A 403 17.22 -14.29 3.07
C ALA A 403 17.62 -15.59 2.37
N SER A 404 17.14 -16.74 2.85
CA SER A 404 17.49 -18.05 2.31
C SER A 404 16.84 -18.29 0.94
N THR A 405 17.65 -18.55 -0.08
CA THR A 405 17.18 -19.26 -1.27
C THR A 405 16.95 -20.71 -0.86
N SER A 406 15.73 -21.22 -0.93
CA SER A 406 15.47 -22.63 -0.60
C SER A 406 16.15 -23.56 -1.62
N SER A 407 17.43 -23.88 -1.40
CA SER A 407 18.10 -25.03 -2.01
C SER A 407 18.30 -26.08 -0.93
N SER A 408 17.21 -26.59 -0.36
CA SER A 408 17.29 -27.82 0.45
C SER A 408 17.24 -29.02 -0.49
N ILE A 409 18.36 -29.32 -1.16
CA ILE A 409 18.65 -30.71 -1.53
C ILE A 409 18.96 -31.40 -0.20
N HIS A 410 17.98 -32.08 0.39
CA HIS A 410 18.28 -33.09 1.38
C HIS A 410 19.02 -34.23 0.66
N SER A 411 20.34 -34.31 0.85
CA SER A 411 21.07 -35.57 0.71
C SER A 411 20.51 -36.54 1.73
N THR A 412 19.56 -37.36 1.31
CA THR A 412 19.20 -38.57 2.04
C THR A 412 20.35 -39.56 1.89
N THR A 413 21.19 -39.65 2.92
CA THR A 413 22.02 -40.82 3.16
C THR A 413 21.06 -41.99 3.40
N MET A 414 20.84 -42.81 2.36
CA MET A 414 20.13 -44.08 2.50
C MET A 414 20.98 -45.04 3.35
N MET A 415 20.50 -45.37 4.55
CA MET A 415 20.80 -46.66 5.16
C MET A 415 19.72 -47.65 4.74
N HIS A 416 20.14 -48.70 4.04
CA HIS A 416 19.35 -49.89 3.79
C HIS A 416 18.91 -50.52 5.11
N ASP A 417 17.62 -50.87 5.22
CA ASP A 417 17.26 -52.10 5.89
C ASP A 417 16.09 -52.80 5.16
N HIS A 418 16.28 -54.10 4.96
CA HIS A 418 15.39 -55.03 4.29
C HIS A 418 14.24 -55.41 5.23
N ARG A 419 13.01 -55.48 4.71
CA ARG A 419 12.11 -56.62 5.01
C ARG A 419 10.89 -56.67 4.10
N ASP A 420 10.70 -57.87 3.58
CA ASP A 420 9.67 -58.33 2.66
C ASP A 420 8.26 -58.34 3.27
N HIS A 421 7.24 -58.13 2.43
CA HIS A 421 6.08 -59.03 2.36
C HIS A 421 5.25 -58.85 1.07
N MET A 422 5.04 -59.96 0.36
CA MET A 422 4.20 -60.14 -0.84
C MET A 422 2.69 -60.23 -0.51
N SER A 423 1.82 -59.71 -1.39
CA SER A 423 0.72 -60.43 -2.10
C SER A 423 -0.10 -59.45 -2.98
N HIS A 424 -0.16 -59.63 -4.31
CA HIS A 424 -1.31 -60.13 -5.10
C HIS A 424 -2.68 -59.53 -4.70
N THR A 425 -3.52 -58.98 -5.59
CA THR A 425 -4.07 -59.55 -6.84
C THR A 425 -4.85 -58.49 -7.63
N ASP A 426 -4.86 -58.61 -8.96
CA ASP A 426 -5.70 -57.89 -9.95
C ASP A 426 -7.20 -58.23 -9.87
N HIS A 427 -8.08 -57.30 -10.32
CA HIS A 427 -9.24 -57.65 -11.15
C HIS A 427 -9.81 -56.45 -11.95
N ASN A 428 -10.07 -56.71 -13.23
CA ASN A 428 -10.67 -55.86 -14.25
C ASN A 428 -12.21 -56.01 -14.39
N ASN A 429 -12.84 -54.96 -14.94
CA ASN A 429 -14.08 -54.88 -15.77
C ASN A 429 -15.48 -55.14 -15.16
N HIS A 430 -16.47 -54.22 -15.35
CA HIS A 430 -17.38 -54.10 -16.52
C HIS A 430 -18.57 -53.11 -16.30
N MET A 431 -18.87 -52.31 -17.35
CA MET A 431 -20.16 -51.90 -17.95
C MET A 431 -21.35 -51.20 -17.21
N MET A 432 -21.69 -50.01 -17.76
CA MET A 432 -22.99 -49.40 -18.19
C MET A 432 -24.34 -49.73 -17.50
N SER A 433 -25.15 -48.69 -17.20
CA SER A 433 -26.56 -48.55 -17.64
C SER A 433 -27.24 -47.19 -17.30
N THR A 434 -27.81 -46.55 -18.33
CA THR A 434 -29.12 -45.83 -18.45
C THR A 434 -29.59 -44.64 -17.57
N THR A 435 -29.85 -43.53 -18.29
CA THR A 435 -30.78 -42.36 -18.15
C THR A 435 -32.22 -42.64 -17.65
N PRO A 436 -33.05 -41.64 -17.17
CA PRO A 436 -33.49 -40.48 -17.98
C PRO A 436 -33.77 -39.10 -17.31
N ARG A 437 -33.86 -38.11 -18.22
CA ARG A 437 -34.27 -36.70 -18.05
C ARG A 437 -35.77 -36.56 -17.80
N ILE A 438 -36.16 -35.50 -17.07
CA ILE A 438 -37.46 -34.82 -17.21
C ILE A 438 -37.22 -33.33 -17.41
N ALA A 439 -37.97 -32.76 -18.35
CA ALA A 439 -37.90 -31.41 -18.86
C ALA A 439 -38.93 -30.47 -18.19
N GLY A 440 -38.66 -29.17 -18.21
CA GLY A 440 -39.63 -28.10 -17.98
C GLY A 440 -39.23 -26.82 -18.71
N ARG A 441 -39.91 -26.53 -19.84
CA ARG A 441 -40.00 -25.22 -20.53
C ARG A 441 -40.84 -24.26 -19.67
N PHE A 442 -40.72 -22.93 -19.72
CA PHE A 442 -41.18 -22.08 -20.82
C PHE A 442 -40.80 -20.58 -20.66
N ASN A 443 -40.45 -19.99 -21.81
CA ASN A 443 -40.74 -18.66 -22.38
C ASN A 443 -40.32 -17.31 -21.76
N SER A 444 -39.85 -16.49 -22.71
CA SER A 444 -39.61 -15.05 -22.74
C SER A 444 -40.88 -14.19 -22.83
N ALA A 445 -40.78 -12.92 -22.42
CA ALA A 445 -41.29 -11.76 -23.17
C ALA A 445 -40.84 -10.40 -22.58
N SER A 446 -40.11 -9.64 -23.42
CA SER A 446 -40.23 -8.22 -23.79
C SER A 446 -40.69 -7.10 -22.83
N PHE A 447 -39.83 -6.06 -22.76
CA PHE A 447 -40.06 -4.60 -22.82
C PHE A 447 -41.36 -3.97 -22.28
N MET A 448 -41.20 -2.99 -21.37
CA MET A 448 -41.86 -1.67 -21.43
C MET A 448 -40.99 -0.59 -20.76
N LYS A 449 -40.73 0.49 -21.51
CA LYS A 449 -40.26 1.81 -21.05
C LYS A 449 -41.45 2.59 -20.49
N ILE A 450 -41.29 3.24 -19.33
CA ILE A 450 -42.05 4.43 -18.96
C ILE A 450 -41.08 5.40 -18.26
N GLU A 451 -40.80 6.53 -18.91
CA GLU A 451 -40.31 7.74 -18.28
C GLU A 451 -41.46 8.40 -17.53
N SER A 452 -41.20 8.95 -16.32
CA SER A 452 -41.61 10.32 -15.90
C SER A 452 -41.38 10.54 -14.39
N SER A 453 -40.39 11.38 -14.13
CA SER A 453 -40.42 12.55 -13.22
C SER A 453 -40.74 12.45 -11.71
N ILE A 454 -39.71 12.85 -10.95
CA ILE A 454 -39.70 13.95 -9.95
C ILE A 454 -40.40 13.74 -8.59
N LEU A 455 -39.59 13.98 -7.54
CA LEU A 455 -39.91 14.20 -6.13
C LEU A 455 -40.34 12.98 -5.30
N VAL A 456 -39.48 12.62 -4.35
CA VAL A 456 -39.75 12.26 -2.94
C VAL A 456 -38.72 11.20 -2.52
N THR A 457 -37.60 11.63 -1.95
CA THR A 457 -36.73 10.81 -1.08
C THR A 457 -35.81 11.72 -0.25
N THR A 458 -36.41 12.54 0.61
CA THR A 458 -35.72 13.24 1.72
C THR A 458 -36.32 12.90 3.09
N MET A 459 -36.98 11.74 3.21
CA MET A 459 -37.49 11.24 4.49
C MET A 459 -37.30 9.73 4.61
N LEU A 460 -36.05 9.28 4.74
CA LEU A 460 -35.74 7.93 5.24
C LEU A 460 -34.31 7.80 5.82
N LEU A 461 -33.70 8.91 6.25
CA LEU A 461 -32.38 8.90 6.91
C LEU A 461 -32.35 9.74 8.20
N THR A 462 -33.39 9.61 9.02
CA THR A 462 -33.46 10.21 10.38
C THR A 462 -33.98 9.25 11.45
N PHE A 463 -33.89 7.93 11.22
CA PHE A 463 -34.37 6.92 12.18
C PHE A 463 -33.36 5.80 12.52
N LEU A 464 -32.06 6.09 12.49
CA LEU A 464 -31.03 5.15 12.99
C LEU A 464 -29.96 5.81 13.89
N ILE A 465 -30.33 6.89 14.59
CA ILE A 465 -29.57 7.40 15.74
C ILE A 465 -30.53 7.50 16.92
N LYS A 466 -30.86 6.33 17.49
CA LYS A 466 -31.42 6.10 18.83
C LYS A 466 -31.71 4.60 18.99
N ALA A 467 -30.68 3.78 19.00
CA ALA A 467 -30.73 2.45 19.59
C ALA A 467 -29.31 1.98 19.88
N PHE A 468 -29.09 1.53 21.11
CA PHE A 468 -27.88 0.92 21.68
C PHE A 468 -26.83 1.93 22.19
N VAL A 469 -26.54 2.07 23.50
CA VAL A 469 -26.56 1.08 24.62
C VAL A 469 -25.91 -0.24 24.24
#